data_AF-A0A645JLF6-F1
#
_entry.id   AF-A0A645JLF6-F1
#
_cell.length_a   1.000
_cell.length_b   1.000
_cell.length_c   1.000
_cell.angle_alpha   90.00
_cell.angle_beta   90.00
_cell.angle_gamma   90.00
#
_symmetry.space_group_name_H-M   'P 1'
#
loop_
_entity.id
_entity.type
_entity.pdbx_description
1 polymer ?
#
loop_
_entity_poly.entity_id
_entity_poly.type
_entity_poly.pdbx_seq_one_letter_code
_entity_poly.pdbx_strand_id
1 'polypeptide(L)'
;MNELEQLNTYHYQTWKLDGLFTSGKAFVEIAKLFVEAKNNILAGNWNEGIANELTEKVRKLHPENRELDTGFFYIDPTSIK
;
A
#
# COMPACT_ATOMS: atom_id res chain seq x y z
N MET A 1 -6.55 9.83 -6.73
CA MET A 1 -5.90 8.76 -7.52
C MET A 1 -4.80 8.15 -6.66
N ASN A 2 -4.93 6.87 -6.31
CA ASN A 2 -4.12 6.21 -5.28
C ASN A 2 -2.81 5.67 -5.87
N GLU A 3 -1.70 5.73 -5.12
CA GLU A 3 -0.35 5.36 -5.55
C GLU A 3 -0.28 3.93 -6.09
N LEU A 4 -1.10 3.02 -5.55
CA LEU A 4 -1.16 1.62 -5.97
C LEU A 4 -1.54 1.46 -7.45
N GLU A 5 -2.46 2.30 -7.92
CA GLU A 5 -2.91 2.30 -9.32
C GLU A 5 -1.80 2.78 -10.25
N GLN A 6 -1.06 3.80 -9.82
CA GLN A 6 0.09 4.33 -10.56
C GLN A 6 1.21 3.29 -10.64
N LEU A 7 1.54 2.62 -9.52
CA LEU A 7 2.53 1.55 -9.47
C LEU A 7 2.18 0.41 -10.42
N ASN A 8 0.91 0.00 -10.47
CA ASN A 8 0.46 -1.02 -11.41
C ASN A 8 0.59 -0.55 -12.87
N THR A 9 0.22 0.69 -13.16
CA THR A 9 0.34 1.31 -14.50
C THR A 9 1.80 1.35 -14.97
N TYR A 10 2.74 1.58 -14.06
CA TYR A 10 4.18 1.57 -14.34
C TYR A 10 4.82 0.19 -14.26
N HIS A 11 4.02 -0.88 -14.17
CA HIS A 11 4.48 -2.27 -14.10
C HIS A 11 5.36 -2.62 -12.88
N TYR A 12 5.23 -1.89 -11.76
CA TYR A 12 5.83 -2.27 -10.49
C TYR A 12 5.01 -3.38 -9.81
N GLN A 13 5.29 -4.62 -10.19
CA GLN A 13 4.51 -5.80 -9.79
C GLN A 13 5.06 -6.57 -8.58
N THR A 14 6.24 -6.18 -8.08
CA THR A 14 6.87 -6.83 -6.91
C THR A 14 6.79 -5.90 -5.72
N TRP A 15 6.10 -6.34 -4.66
CA TRP A 15 5.92 -5.55 -3.44
C TRP A 15 6.63 -6.22 -2.26
N LYS A 16 7.36 -5.43 -1.47
CA LYS A 16 7.96 -5.87 -0.22
C LYS A 16 7.11 -5.39 0.94
N LEU A 17 6.57 -6.33 1.72
CA LEU A 17 5.89 -6.04 2.99
C LEU A 17 6.83 -6.40 4.14
N ASP A 18 7.44 -5.39 4.74
CA ASP A 18 8.36 -5.58 5.85
C ASP A 18 7.60 -5.53 7.19
N GLY A 19 7.29 -6.71 7.75
CA GLY A 19 6.55 -6.86 9.01
C GLY A 19 7.36 -6.47 10.26
N LEU A 20 8.53 -5.86 10.09
CA LEU A 20 9.47 -5.51 11.16
C LEU A 20 8.82 -4.72 12.31
N PHE A 21 7.88 -3.82 11.99
CA PHE A 21 7.22 -2.97 12.99
C PHE A 21 5.77 -3.34 13.26
N THR A 22 5.21 -4.25 12.46
CA THR A 22 3.81 -4.68 12.55
C THR A 22 3.78 -6.19 12.48
N SER A 23 4.36 -6.87 13.45
CA SER A 23 4.49 -8.33 13.45
C SER A 23 3.23 -9.03 13.99
N GLY A 24 3.11 -10.34 13.76
CA GLY A 24 2.00 -11.15 14.25
C GLY A 24 0.71 -10.97 13.46
N LYS A 25 -0.44 -10.93 14.15
CA LYS A 25 -1.77 -10.96 13.50
C LYS A 25 -2.03 -9.74 12.61
N ALA A 26 -1.58 -8.56 13.02
CA ALA A 26 -1.75 -7.33 12.25
C ALA A 26 -1.04 -7.41 10.89
N PHE A 27 0.17 -8.00 10.82
CA PHE A 27 0.88 -8.24 9.56
C PHE A 27 0.03 -9.05 8.58
N VAL A 28 -0.53 -10.16 9.07
CA VAL A 28 -1.27 -11.11 8.24
C VAL A 28 -2.54 -10.46 7.70
N GLU A 29 -3.23 -9.66 8.51
CA GLU A 29 -4.38 -8.89 8.05
C GLU A 29 -4.00 -7.84 7.01
N ILE A 30 -2.91 -7.09 7.21
CA ILE A 30 -2.39 -6.15 6.20
C ILE A 30 -2.07 -6.89 4.89
N ALA A 31 -1.37 -8.02 4.94
CA ALA A 31 -1.03 -8.80 3.76
C ALA A 31 -2.29 -9.27 3.00
N LYS A 32 -3.37 -9.64 3.70
CA LYS A 32 -4.66 -9.97 3.06
C LYS A 32 -5.27 -8.76 2.34
N LEU A 33 -5.22 -7.56 2.94
CA LEU A 33 -5.70 -6.33 2.30
C LEU A 33 -4.94 -6.01 1.01
N PHE A 34 -3.63 -6.26 0.98
CA PHE A 34 -2.82 -6.12 -0.25
C PHE A 34 -3.23 -7.13 -1.34
N VAL A 35 -3.54 -8.37 -0.97
CA VAL A 35 -4.05 -9.37 -1.91
C VAL A 35 -5.44 -8.98 -2.44
N GLU A 36 -6.31 -8.46 -1.57
CA GLU A 36 -7.62 -7.92 -1.96
C GLU A 36 -7.47 -6.76 -2.95
N ALA A 37 -6.56 -5.83 -2.69
CA ALA A 37 -6.30 -4.71 -3.59
C ALA A 37 -5.82 -5.18 -4.96
N LYS A 38 -4.84 -6.09 -4.99
CA LYS A 38 -4.35 -6.72 -6.22
C LYS A 38 -5.48 -7.38 -7.02
N ASN A 39 -6.35 -8.14 -6.36
CA ASN A 39 -7.44 -8.83 -7.02
C ASN A 39 -8.47 -7.85 -7.62
N ASN A 40 -8.77 -6.75 -6.92
CA ASN A 40 -9.65 -5.70 -7.45
C ASN A 40 -9.05 -5.00 -8.68
N ILE A 41 -7.75 -4.74 -8.69
CA ILE A 41 -7.03 -4.18 -9.85
C ILE A 41 -7.11 -5.15 -11.03
N LEU A 42 -6.79 -6.43 -10.83
CA LEU A 42 -6.83 -7.43 -11.89
C LEU A 42 -8.25 -7.69 -12.42
N ALA A 43 -9.27 -7.55 -11.59
CA ALA A 43 -10.66 -7.68 -11.97
C ALA A 43 -11.24 -6.43 -12.66
N GLY A 44 -10.50 -5.32 -12.74
CA GLY A 44 -11.00 -4.06 -13.29
C GLY A 44 -12.03 -3.35 -12.41
N ASN A 45 -12.15 -3.74 -11.13
CA ASN A 45 -13.09 -3.18 -10.18
C ASN A 45 -12.48 -2.06 -9.33
N TRP A 46 -11.18 -1.79 -9.50
CA TRP A 46 -10.45 -0.80 -8.72
C TRP A 46 -11.02 0.61 -8.91
N ASN A 47 -11.30 1.28 -7.80
CA ASN A 47 -11.81 2.65 -7.78
C ASN A 47 -11.39 3.34 -6.48
N GLU A 48 -11.62 4.66 -6.43
CA GLU A 48 -11.23 5.50 -5.28
C GLU A 48 -11.90 5.09 -3.96
N GLY A 49 -13.13 4.61 -3.99
CA GLY A 49 -13.84 4.13 -2.79
C GLY A 49 -13.15 2.92 -2.16
N ILE A 50 -12.83 1.90 -2.98
CA ILE A 50 -12.11 0.70 -2.53
C ILE A 50 -10.71 1.08 -2.04
N ALA A 51 -10.02 1.95 -2.78
CA ALA A 51 -8.68 2.38 -2.42
C ALA A 51 -8.64 3.08 -1.05
N ASN A 52 -9.59 3.98 -0.79
CA ASN A 52 -9.72 4.67 0.50
C ASN A 52 -10.08 3.70 1.63
N GLU A 53 -11.04 2.79 1.40
CA GLU A 53 -11.44 1.79 2.39
C GLU A 53 -10.25 0.91 2.83
N LEU A 54 -9.49 0.37 1.88
CA LEU A 54 -8.34 -0.47 2.18
C LEU A 54 -7.23 0.31 2.87
N THR A 55 -6.99 1.56 2.46
CA THR A 55 -6.00 2.44 3.09
C THR A 55 -6.32 2.70 4.56
N GLU A 56 -7.60 2.96 4.88
CA GLU A 56 -8.05 3.16 6.25
C GLU A 56 -7.93 1.88 7.10
N LYS A 57 -8.20 0.70 6.53
CA LYS A 57 -7.97 -0.58 7.21
C LYS A 57 -6.48 -0.79 7.52
N VAL A 58 -5.59 -0.49 6.56
CA VAL A 58 -4.14 -0.57 6.77
C VAL A 58 -3.68 0.39 7.87
N ARG A 59 -4.15 1.65 7.86
CA ARG A 59 -3.85 2.65 8.91
C ARG A 59 -4.22 2.17 10.30
N LYS A 60 -5.40 1.56 10.47
CA LYS A 60 -5.86 1.01 11.77
C LYS A 60 -5.03 -0.16 12.28
N LEU A 61 -4.46 -0.95 11.37
CA LEU A 61 -3.61 -2.10 11.71
C LEU A 61 -2.14 -1.70 11.89
N HIS A 62 -1.76 -0.51 11.46
CA HIS A 62 -0.41 0.01 11.59
C HIS A 62 -0.15 0.55 13.00
N PRO A 63 1.06 0.39 13.57
CA PRO A 63 1.38 0.88 14.90
C PRO A 63 1.25 2.40 14.99
N GLU A 64 0.70 2.90 16.10
CA GLU A 64 0.53 4.34 16.38
C GLU A 64 1.87 5.10 16.38
N ASN A 65 2.95 4.43 16.78
CA ASN A 65 4.28 5.05 16.90
C ASN A 65 5.04 5.14 15.56
N ARG A 66 4.38 4.86 14.43
CA ARG A 66 5.01 4.89 13.10
C ARG A 66 4.01 5.38 12.06
N GLU A 67 4.34 6.48 11.41
CA GLU A 67 3.52 7.02 10.32
C GLU A 67 3.66 6.19 9.05
N LEU A 68 2.58 6.14 8.27
CA LEU A 68 2.58 5.66 6.90
C LEU A 68 2.91 6.86 6.01
N ASP A 69 4.15 6.92 5.55
CA ASP A 69 4.61 7.90 4.57
C ASP A 69 4.80 7.24 3.20
N THR A 70 4.71 8.07 2.17
CA THR A 70 4.99 7.73 0.78
C THR A 70 6.49 7.59 0.48
N GLY A 71 7.36 7.95 1.43
CA GLY A 71 8.80 7.83 1.30
C GLY A 71 9.31 8.68 0.14
N PHE A 72 9.97 8.04 -0.83
CA PHE A 72 10.53 8.72 -2.01
C PHE A 72 9.55 8.84 -3.18
N PHE A 73 8.29 8.41 -3.05
CA PHE A 73 7.37 8.34 -4.19
C PHE A 73 7.16 9.69 -4.88
N TYR A 74 7.07 10.78 -4.11
CA TYR A 74 6.91 12.14 -4.62
C TYR A 74 8.22 12.95 -4.64
N ILE A 75 9.34 12.33 -4.29
CA ILE A 75 10.64 13.02 -4.26
C ILE A 75 11.21 13.03 -5.69
N ASP A 76 11.63 14.20 -6.14
CA ASP A 76 12.35 14.35 -7.41
C ASP A 76 13.63 13.49 -7.38
N PRO A 77 13.83 12.55 -8.32
CA PRO A 77 15.01 11.69 -8.35
C PRO A 77 16.33 12.46 -8.34
N THR A 78 16.36 13.68 -8.91
CA THR A 78 17.55 14.53 -8.95
C THR A 78 17.86 15.20 -7.61
N SER A 79 16.91 15.20 -6.67
CA SER A 79 17.08 15.71 -5.31
C SER A 79 17.69 14.69 -4.35
N ILE A 80 17.81 13.42 -4.77
CA ILE A 80 18.48 12.36 -4.00
C ILE A 80 19.96 12.35 -4.41
N LYS A 81 20.86 12.62 -3.45
CA LYS A 81 22.32 12.65 -3.63
C LYS A 81 22.99 11.36 -3.18
#